data_AF-A0A1Z4LZH7-F1
#
_entry.id   AF-A0A1Z4LZH7-F1
#
_cell.length_a   1.000
_cell.length_b   1.000
_cell.length_c   1.000
_cell.angle_alpha   90.00
_cell.angle_beta   90.00
_cell.angle_gamma   90.00
#
_symmetry.space_group_name_H-M   'P 1'
#
loop_
_entity.id
_entity.type
_entity.pdbx_description
1 polymer ?
#
loop_
_entity_poly.entity_id
_entity_poly.type
_entity_poly.pdbx_seq_one_letter_code
_entity_poly.pdbx_strand_id
1 'polypeptide(L)'
;MRNLLYRLIGAEIKQEPIILLFDSCEAASEIAFMLRGDWNGSNGVAIDKVDKIAIDTAASLIQAKWCYQGASQTLLDRLMIDTFLHRYAIGERYFYNANLRCAELSSLDLTGIHLGYTYLNLANLSHTNLSKADLTAADITQANLSDCNLSQSILLRANLQNTNLSRANLRGANLNYACLDNANLSEADLRGAKLSYTDLNSANLDGAIY
;
A
#
# COMPACT_ATOMS: atom_id res chain seq x y z
N MET A 1 -15.17 -33.65 -21.05
CA MET A 1 -16.44 -34.01 -20.37
C MET A 1 -16.64 -33.35 -19.01
N ARG A 2 -15.61 -32.80 -18.32
CA ARG A 2 -15.77 -32.08 -17.04
C ARG A 2 -16.38 -30.66 -17.15
N ASN A 3 -16.35 -30.03 -18.33
CA ASN A 3 -16.87 -28.66 -18.54
C ASN A 3 -18.36 -28.57 -18.91
N LEU A 4 -19.05 -29.70 -19.12
CA LEU A 4 -20.49 -29.70 -19.43
C LEU A 4 -21.38 -29.92 -18.19
N LEU A 5 -20.84 -30.41 -17.08
CA LEU A 5 -21.60 -30.64 -15.85
C LEU A 5 -21.83 -29.36 -15.01
N TYR A 6 -21.00 -28.34 -15.15
CA TYR A 6 -21.14 -27.08 -14.40
C TYR A 6 -22.32 -26.19 -14.87
N ARG A 7 -22.91 -26.47 -16.03
CA ARG A 7 -24.05 -25.71 -16.57
C ARG A 7 -25.42 -26.19 -16.07
N LEU A 8 -25.49 -27.27 -15.30
CA LEU A 8 -26.75 -27.90 -14.87
C LEU A 8 -27.09 -27.73 -13.39
N ILE A 9 -26.30 -26.97 -12.64
CA ILE A 9 -26.58 -26.63 -11.24
C ILE A 9 -26.61 -25.11 -11.19
N GLY A 10 -27.78 -24.52 -10.89
CA GLY A 10 -28.00 -23.08 -10.83
C GLY A 10 -27.24 -22.37 -9.71
N ALA A 11 -25.91 -22.45 -9.72
CA ALA A 11 -25.06 -21.59 -8.95
C ALA A 11 -24.95 -20.26 -9.71
N GLU A 12 -25.62 -19.23 -9.22
CA GLU A 12 -25.35 -17.86 -9.62
C GLU A 12 -23.85 -17.61 -9.49
N ILE A 13 -23.20 -17.26 -10.60
CA ILE A 13 -21.84 -16.72 -10.56
C ILE A 13 -22.00 -15.36 -9.89
N LYS A 14 -21.75 -15.27 -8.58
CA LYS A 14 -21.63 -13.96 -7.91
C LYS A 14 -20.50 -13.21 -8.60
N GLN A 15 -20.81 -12.08 -9.23
CA GLN A 15 -19.79 -11.18 -9.73
C GLN A 15 -18.94 -10.71 -8.55
N GLU A 16 -17.63 -10.82 -8.69
CA GLU A 16 -16.69 -10.25 -7.74
C GLU A 16 -16.91 -8.73 -7.64
N PRO A 17 -16.89 -8.15 -6.43
CA PRO A 17 -17.13 -6.73 -6.23
C PRO A 17 -16.06 -5.89 -6.93
N ILE A 18 -16.48 -4.76 -7.50
CA ILE A 18 -15.56 -3.83 -8.19
C ILE A 18 -14.92 -2.92 -7.16
N ILE A 19 -13.59 -2.83 -7.16
CA ILE A 19 -12.86 -1.94 -6.25
C ILE A 19 -12.54 -0.61 -6.96
N LEU A 20 -13.08 0.48 -6.42
CA LEU A 20 -12.71 1.85 -6.78
C LEU A 20 -11.57 2.33 -5.89
N LEU A 21 -10.60 3.05 -6.46
CA LEU A 21 -9.51 3.67 -5.71
C LEU A 21 -9.58 5.19 -5.81
N PHE A 22 -9.33 5.84 -4.68
CA PHE A 22 -9.34 7.29 -4.53
C PHE A 22 -7.96 7.80 -4.09
N ASP A 23 -7.72 9.09 -4.19
CA ASP A 23 -6.46 9.74 -3.85
C ASP A 23 -6.20 9.91 -2.35
N SER A 24 -7.19 9.65 -1.50
CA SER A 24 -7.00 9.58 -0.05
C SER A 24 -7.92 8.55 0.63
N CYS A 25 -7.59 8.19 1.87
CA CYS A 25 -8.41 7.29 2.69
C CYS A 25 -9.74 7.96 3.08
N GLU A 26 -9.70 9.26 3.36
CA GLU A 26 -10.85 10.10 3.67
C GLU A 26 -11.80 10.15 2.48
N ALA A 27 -11.26 10.37 1.27
CA ALA A 27 -12.04 10.36 0.04
C ALA A 27 -12.70 9.00 -0.19
N ALA A 28 -11.96 7.89 -0.03
CA ALA A 28 -12.55 6.57 -0.17
C ALA A 28 -13.64 6.29 0.88
N SER A 29 -13.46 6.69 2.13
CA SER A 29 -14.48 6.55 3.17
C SER A 29 -15.75 7.31 2.81
N GLU A 30 -15.63 8.57 2.38
CA GLU A 30 -16.77 9.39 1.98
C GLU A 30 -17.46 8.84 0.74
N ILE A 31 -16.69 8.38 -0.25
CA ILE A 31 -17.26 7.82 -1.47
C ILE A 31 -17.93 6.46 -1.22
N ALA A 32 -17.37 5.62 -0.33
CA ALA A 32 -18.03 4.40 0.11
C ALA A 32 -19.40 4.70 0.70
N PHE A 33 -19.49 5.73 1.55
CA PHE A 33 -20.77 6.19 2.08
C PHE A 33 -21.71 6.67 0.97
N MET A 34 -21.23 7.50 0.03
CA MET A 34 -22.04 8.06 -1.07
C MET A 34 -22.57 6.99 -2.04
N LEU A 35 -21.75 5.98 -2.35
CA LEU A 35 -22.07 4.93 -3.32
C LEU A 35 -22.68 3.69 -2.68
N ARG A 36 -22.85 3.66 -1.36
CA ARG A 36 -23.20 2.46 -0.58
C ARG A 36 -22.25 1.30 -0.86
N GLY A 37 -20.97 1.63 -1.01
CA GLY A 37 -19.90 0.66 -1.18
C GLY A 37 -19.27 0.25 0.15
N ASP A 38 -18.57 -0.87 0.14
CA ASP A 38 -17.82 -1.36 1.29
C ASP A 38 -16.43 -0.71 1.31
N TRP A 39 -16.23 0.21 2.26
CA TRP A 39 -14.93 0.81 2.50
C TRP A 39 -13.97 -0.20 3.12
N ASN A 40 -12.75 -0.31 2.60
CA ASN A 40 -11.76 -1.26 3.11
C ASN A 40 -10.82 -0.67 4.18
N GLY A 41 -11.13 0.52 4.73
CA GLY A 41 -10.31 1.20 5.73
C GLY A 41 -9.15 2.03 5.18
N SER A 42 -8.90 2.01 3.86
CA SER A 42 -7.87 2.84 3.21
C SER A 42 -8.44 3.44 1.91
N ASN A 43 -7.67 3.75 0.88
CA ASN A 43 -8.19 4.47 -0.29
C ASN A 43 -9.01 3.62 -1.28
N GLY A 44 -9.68 2.54 -0.82
CA GLY A 44 -10.44 1.63 -1.69
C GLY A 44 -11.89 1.39 -1.25
N VAL A 45 -12.79 1.29 -2.23
CA VAL A 45 -14.24 1.12 -2.04
C VAL A 45 -14.74 -0.01 -2.93
N ALA A 46 -15.31 -1.05 -2.34
CA ALA A 46 -15.97 -2.12 -3.08
C ALA A 46 -17.40 -1.71 -3.45
N ILE A 47 -17.81 -1.86 -4.70
CA ILE A 47 -19.17 -1.60 -5.16
C ILE A 47 -19.69 -2.76 -6.00
N ASP A 48 -20.99 -3.04 -5.89
CA ASP A 48 -21.63 -4.14 -6.61
C ASP A 48 -21.82 -3.85 -8.10
N LYS A 49 -21.89 -2.57 -8.49
CA LYS A 49 -22.18 -2.17 -9.88
C LYS A 49 -21.49 -0.85 -10.25
N VAL A 50 -20.79 -0.85 -11.39
CA VAL A 50 -20.17 0.37 -11.94
C VAL A 50 -21.25 1.32 -12.48
N ASP A 51 -21.37 2.49 -11.86
CA ASP A 51 -22.05 3.66 -12.41
C ASP A 51 -21.05 4.82 -12.47
N LYS A 52 -20.42 5.00 -13.63
CA LYS A 52 -19.38 6.01 -13.82
C LYS A 52 -19.88 7.43 -13.50
N ILE A 53 -21.13 7.74 -13.82
CA ILE A 53 -21.71 9.06 -13.59
C ILE A 53 -21.86 9.30 -12.08
N ALA A 54 -22.36 8.31 -11.35
CA ALA A 54 -22.48 8.40 -9.90
C ALA A 54 -21.10 8.57 -9.23
N ILE A 55 -20.09 7.84 -9.70
CA ILE A 55 -18.75 7.91 -9.13
C ILE A 55 -18.07 9.26 -9.47
N ASP A 56 -18.14 9.71 -10.73
CA ASP A 56 -17.62 11.03 -11.15
C ASP A 56 -18.27 12.17 -10.37
N THR A 57 -19.58 12.07 -10.14
CA THR A 57 -20.33 13.05 -9.35
C THR A 57 -19.88 13.05 -7.90
N ALA A 58 -19.80 11.86 -7.28
CA ALA A 58 -19.37 11.71 -5.89
C ALA A 58 -17.94 12.24 -5.69
N ALA A 59 -17.01 11.88 -6.58
CA ALA A 59 -15.63 12.34 -6.51
C ALA A 59 -15.52 13.86 -6.71
N SER A 60 -16.31 14.45 -7.63
CA SER A 60 -16.33 15.89 -7.86
C SER A 60 -16.84 16.69 -6.66
N LEU A 61 -17.81 16.15 -5.91
CA LEU A 61 -18.37 16.81 -4.72
C LEU A 61 -17.32 17.05 -3.64
N ILE A 62 -16.38 16.12 -3.50
CA ILE A 62 -15.34 16.15 -2.46
C ILE A 62 -13.96 16.53 -3.01
N GLN A 63 -13.90 16.94 -4.29
CA GLN A 63 -12.66 17.24 -5.01
C GLN A 63 -11.65 16.08 -5.01
N ALA A 64 -12.12 14.85 -4.87
CA ALA A 64 -11.29 13.66 -4.90
C ALA A 64 -11.00 13.26 -6.35
N LYS A 65 -9.80 12.75 -6.58
CA LYS A 65 -9.46 12.05 -7.81
C LYS A 65 -9.71 10.57 -7.60
N TRP A 66 -10.36 9.98 -8.58
CA TRP A 66 -10.63 8.57 -8.61
C TRP A 66 -10.25 8.02 -9.98
N CYS A 67 -9.90 6.74 -10.04
CA CYS A 67 -9.54 6.12 -11.31
C CYS A 67 -10.64 5.17 -11.80
N TYR A 68 -11.24 5.52 -12.94
CA TYR A 68 -11.87 4.58 -13.88
C TYR A 68 -11.73 5.09 -15.33
N GLN A 69 -10.92 4.36 -16.10
CA GLN A 69 -10.59 4.58 -17.52
C GLN A 69 -10.03 5.97 -17.86
N GLY A 70 -8.69 6.06 -17.94
CA GLY A 70 -7.97 7.21 -18.50
C GLY A 70 -6.51 7.32 -18.09
N ALA A 71 -6.13 6.73 -16.95
CA ALA A 71 -4.74 6.43 -16.62
C ALA A 71 -4.48 4.94 -16.88
N SER A 72 -3.38 4.66 -17.58
CA SER A 72 -2.84 3.36 -17.99
C SER A 72 -3.26 2.17 -17.12
N GLN A 73 -3.66 1.09 -17.80
CA GLN A 73 -4.02 -0.25 -17.32
C GLN A 73 -3.15 -0.83 -16.17
N THR A 74 -1.95 -0.29 -15.94
CA THR A 74 -0.91 -0.81 -15.03
C THR A 74 -1.04 -0.44 -13.55
N LEU A 75 -1.98 0.45 -13.17
CA LEU A 75 -2.21 0.80 -11.76
C LEU A 75 -3.24 -0.11 -11.05
N LEU A 76 -4.11 -0.76 -11.84
CA LEU A 76 -5.30 -1.47 -11.34
C LEU A 76 -5.05 -2.96 -11.08
N ASP A 77 -4.13 -3.57 -11.83
CA ASP A 77 -3.81 -4.97 -11.66
C ASP A 77 -2.88 -5.14 -10.46
N ARG A 78 -3.43 -5.63 -9.34
CA ARG A 78 -2.61 -6.08 -8.22
C ARG A 78 -1.60 -7.09 -8.76
N LEU A 79 -0.33 -6.83 -8.49
CA LEU A 79 0.71 -7.81 -8.74
C LEU A 79 0.51 -8.94 -7.74
N MET A 80 0.00 -10.07 -8.24
CA MET A 80 -0.18 -11.27 -7.43
C MET A 80 1.13 -11.66 -6.76
N ILE A 81 1.06 -12.06 -5.48
CA ILE A 81 2.24 -12.40 -4.67
C ILE A 81 3.07 -13.49 -5.34
N ASP A 82 2.44 -14.53 -5.90
CA ASP A 82 3.16 -15.59 -6.60
C ASP A 82 3.93 -15.05 -7.81
N THR A 83 3.34 -14.13 -8.57
CA THR A 83 3.99 -13.47 -9.70
C THR A 83 5.12 -12.56 -9.24
N PHE A 84 4.92 -11.79 -8.18
CA PHE A 84 5.96 -10.96 -7.56
C PHE A 84 7.15 -11.80 -7.11
N LEU A 85 6.90 -12.86 -6.33
CA LEU A 85 7.93 -13.74 -5.79
C LEU A 85 8.66 -14.50 -6.90
N HIS A 86 7.95 -14.95 -7.93
CA HIS A 86 8.56 -15.59 -9.08
C HIS A 86 9.51 -14.63 -9.81
N ARG A 87 9.05 -13.41 -10.11
CA ARG A 87 9.85 -12.34 -10.74
C ARG A 87 11.08 -12.00 -9.89
N TYR A 88 10.91 -11.86 -8.58
CA TYR A 88 12.01 -11.59 -7.66
C TYR A 88 13.02 -12.75 -7.63
N ALA A 89 12.55 -14.00 -7.62
CA ALA A 89 13.39 -15.19 -7.61
C ALA A 89 14.25 -15.34 -8.89
N ILE A 90 13.74 -14.91 -10.05
CA ILE A 90 14.49 -14.90 -11.32
C ILE A 90 15.43 -13.69 -11.47
N GLY A 91 15.55 -12.86 -10.43
CA GLY A 91 16.51 -11.75 -10.38
C GLY A 91 15.92 -10.37 -10.69
N GLU A 92 14.61 -10.26 -10.93
CA GLU A 92 13.99 -8.95 -11.07
C GLU A 92 14.06 -8.19 -9.74
N ARG A 93 14.47 -6.91 -9.79
CA ARG A 93 14.58 -6.05 -8.60
C ARG A 93 13.78 -4.77 -8.74
N TYR A 94 13.28 -4.46 -9.93
CA TYR A 94 12.60 -3.21 -10.24
C TYR A 94 11.10 -3.42 -10.36
N PHE A 95 10.36 -2.98 -9.35
CA PHE A 95 8.92 -3.09 -9.26
C PHE A 95 8.26 -1.71 -9.16
N TYR A 96 8.82 -0.71 -9.84
CA TYR A 96 8.29 0.66 -9.83
C TYR A 96 6.80 0.71 -10.17
N ASN A 97 6.04 1.52 -9.44
CA ASN A 97 4.58 1.67 -9.59
C ASN A 97 3.76 0.37 -9.43
N ALA A 98 4.35 -0.73 -8.97
CA ALA A 98 3.61 -1.97 -8.75
C ALA A 98 2.52 -1.76 -7.70
N ASN A 99 1.34 -2.34 -7.96
CA ASN A 99 0.26 -2.41 -7.00
C ASN A 99 0.42 -3.68 -6.14
N LEU A 100 0.99 -3.50 -4.95
CA LEU A 100 1.20 -4.51 -3.90
C LEU A 100 0.35 -4.19 -2.65
N ARG A 101 -0.79 -3.51 -2.84
CA ARG A 101 -1.72 -3.19 -1.75
C ARG A 101 -2.16 -4.46 -1.03
N CYS A 102 -2.26 -4.46 0.30
CA CYS A 102 -2.61 -5.64 1.13
C CYS A 102 -1.79 -6.90 0.79
N ALA A 103 -0.60 -6.75 0.23
CA ALA A 103 0.26 -7.87 -0.09
C ALA A 103 0.78 -8.51 1.19
N GLU A 104 0.76 -9.84 1.25
CA GLU A 104 1.43 -10.60 2.30
C GLU A 104 2.89 -10.81 1.90
N LEU A 105 3.77 -9.97 2.46
CA LEU A 105 5.20 -9.91 2.17
C LEU A 105 6.06 -10.10 3.42
N SER A 106 5.45 -10.61 4.49
CA SER A 106 6.10 -10.79 5.79
C SER A 106 7.22 -11.82 5.72
N SER A 107 8.28 -11.60 6.51
CA SER A 107 9.44 -12.50 6.64
C SER A 107 10.20 -12.79 5.34
N LEU A 108 10.03 -11.97 4.30
CA LEU A 108 10.77 -12.11 3.03
C LEU A 108 12.15 -11.44 3.11
N ASP A 109 13.10 -11.93 2.32
CA ASP A 109 14.33 -11.19 2.00
C ASP A 109 14.14 -10.43 0.69
N LEU A 110 13.97 -9.11 0.81
CA LEU A 110 13.80 -8.17 -0.29
C LEU A 110 14.93 -7.13 -0.30
N THR A 111 16.12 -7.52 0.17
CA THR A 111 17.29 -6.63 0.24
C THR A 111 17.55 -5.94 -1.09
N GLY A 112 17.70 -4.61 -1.07
CA GLY A 112 18.02 -3.80 -2.24
C GLY A 112 16.94 -3.75 -3.32
N ILE A 113 15.69 -4.16 -3.03
CA ILE A 113 14.60 -4.06 -3.99
C ILE A 113 14.26 -2.60 -4.32
N HIS A 114 13.86 -2.33 -5.57
CA HIS A 114 13.36 -1.04 -6.01
C HIS A 114 11.83 -1.06 -6.09
N LEU A 115 11.20 -0.48 -5.08
CA LEU A 115 9.76 -0.31 -4.87
C LEU A 115 9.39 1.20 -4.92
N GLY A 116 10.12 2.00 -5.70
CA GLY A 116 9.78 3.41 -5.86
C GLY A 116 8.37 3.58 -6.45
N TYR A 117 7.60 4.52 -5.91
CA TYR A 117 6.24 4.84 -6.35
C TYR A 117 5.23 3.67 -6.26
N THR A 118 5.55 2.59 -5.54
CA THR A 118 4.63 1.45 -5.40
C THR A 118 3.48 1.74 -4.45
N TYR A 119 2.39 0.99 -4.62
CA TYR A 119 1.29 0.94 -3.65
C TYR A 119 1.49 -0.27 -2.74
N LEU A 120 1.84 -0.02 -1.49
CA LEU A 120 2.03 -0.98 -0.40
C LEU A 120 1.07 -0.71 0.76
N ASN A 121 0.09 0.16 0.57
CA ASN A 121 -0.86 0.48 1.62
C ASN A 121 -1.62 -0.77 2.09
N LEU A 122 -1.81 -0.88 3.41
CA LEU A 122 -2.33 -2.07 4.10
C LEU A 122 -1.51 -3.36 3.92
N ALA A 123 -0.33 -3.34 3.29
CA ALA A 123 0.48 -4.55 3.13
C ALA A 123 1.07 -5.01 4.46
N ASN A 124 1.31 -6.32 4.57
CA ASN A 124 2.03 -6.89 5.69
C ASN A 124 3.48 -7.18 5.27
N LEU A 125 4.40 -6.37 5.77
CA LEU A 125 5.85 -6.42 5.57
C LEU A 125 6.59 -6.68 6.90
N SER A 126 5.87 -7.23 7.89
CA SER A 126 6.46 -7.52 9.20
C SER A 126 7.61 -8.51 9.08
N HIS A 127 8.67 -8.30 9.84
CA HIS A 127 9.90 -9.11 9.82
C HIS A 127 10.64 -9.17 8.46
N THR A 128 10.21 -8.40 7.46
CA THR A 128 10.82 -8.42 6.12
C THR A 128 12.17 -7.71 6.15
N ASN A 129 13.14 -8.22 5.38
CA ASN A 129 14.39 -7.52 5.16
C ASN A 129 14.27 -6.63 3.92
N LEU A 130 14.09 -5.32 4.15
CA LEU A 130 14.09 -4.25 3.16
C LEU A 130 15.37 -3.39 3.25
N SER A 131 16.46 -3.94 3.80
CA SER A 131 17.70 -3.17 3.91
C SER A 131 18.16 -2.73 2.52
N LYS A 132 18.59 -1.46 2.42
CA LYS A 132 18.99 -0.82 1.15
C LYS A 132 17.89 -0.74 0.08
N ALA A 133 16.63 -1.04 0.41
CA ALA A 133 15.54 -0.91 -0.54
C ALA A 133 15.31 0.56 -0.94
N ASP A 134 14.82 0.77 -2.16
CA ASP A 134 14.33 2.06 -2.62
C ASP A 134 12.81 2.08 -2.60
N LEU A 135 12.25 2.83 -1.66
CA LEU A 135 10.82 3.05 -1.41
C LEU A 135 10.46 4.53 -1.67
N THR A 136 11.22 5.22 -2.52
CA THR A 136 11.01 6.63 -2.84
C THR A 136 9.57 6.85 -3.29
N ALA A 137 8.86 7.78 -2.63
CA ALA A 137 7.47 8.14 -2.92
C ALA A 137 6.49 6.95 -2.96
N ALA A 138 6.80 5.83 -2.31
CA ALA A 138 5.86 4.73 -2.15
C ALA A 138 4.71 5.12 -1.20
N ASP A 139 3.51 4.61 -1.47
CA ASP A 139 2.38 4.67 -0.55
C ASP A 139 2.42 3.42 0.34
N ILE A 140 2.79 3.60 1.60
CA ILE A 140 2.96 2.54 2.60
C ILE A 140 1.93 2.77 3.74
N THR A 141 0.89 3.57 3.48
CA THR A 141 -0.08 3.95 4.51
C THR A 141 -0.76 2.74 5.16
N GLN A 142 -0.88 2.76 6.48
CA GLN A 142 -1.50 1.69 7.28
C GLN A 142 -0.85 0.30 7.10
N ALA A 143 0.34 0.20 6.51
CA ALA A 143 1.03 -1.07 6.38
C ALA A 143 1.60 -1.54 7.73
N ASN A 144 1.84 -2.84 7.84
CA ASN A 144 2.57 -3.41 8.96
C ASN A 144 4.04 -3.63 8.59
N LEU A 145 4.93 -2.81 9.12
CA LEU A 145 6.39 -2.93 9.01
C LEU A 145 7.03 -3.22 10.39
N SER A 146 6.27 -3.82 11.32
CA SER A 146 6.83 -4.18 12.63
C SER A 146 8.01 -5.13 12.50
N ASP A 147 9.06 -4.91 13.28
CA ASP A 147 10.28 -5.72 13.28
C ASP A 147 10.98 -5.79 11.89
N CYS A 148 10.64 -4.89 10.96
CA CYS A 148 11.21 -4.87 9.62
C CYS A 148 12.65 -4.31 9.65
N ASN A 149 13.53 -4.85 8.82
CA ASN A 149 14.85 -4.26 8.61
C ASN A 149 14.82 -3.30 7.41
N LEU A 150 14.80 -2.00 7.69
CA LEU A 150 14.84 -0.90 6.72
C LEU A 150 16.20 -0.17 6.75
N SER A 151 17.26 -0.78 7.31
CA SER A 151 18.55 -0.11 7.41
C SER A 151 19.09 0.31 6.04
N GLN A 152 19.60 1.53 5.96
CA GLN A 152 20.14 2.14 4.73
C GLN A 152 19.14 2.23 3.56
N SER A 153 17.84 2.07 3.80
CA SER A 153 16.80 2.22 2.78
C SER A 153 16.58 3.69 2.39
N ILE A 154 15.98 3.90 1.22
CA ILE A 154 15.56 5.21 0.73
C ILE A 154 14.04 5.30 0.83
N LEU A 155 13.54 6.11 1.75
CA LEU A 155 12.11 6.39 1.98
C LEU A 155 11.79 7.86 1.65
N LEU A 156 12.57 8.47 0.75
CA LEU A 156 12.43 9.87 0.34
C LEU A 156 11.00 10.12 -0.15
N ARG A 157 10.29 11.07 0.47
CA ARG A 157 8.88 11.42 0.12
C ARG A 157 7.87 10.26 0.27
N ALA A 158 8.21 9.17 0.94
CA ALA A 158 7.28 8.07 1.16
C ALA A 158 6.10 8.50 2.05
N ASN A 159 4.90 7.99 1.76
CA ASN A 159 3.76 8.14 2.66
C ASN A 159 3.69 6.94 3.60
N LEU A 160 3.95 7.17 4.88
CA LEU A 160 3.97 6.20 5.97
C LEU A 160 2.92 6.55 7.04
N GLN A 161 1.88 7.33 6.71
CA GLN A 161 0.83 7.67 7.67
C GLN A 161 0.18 6.41 8.25
N ASN A 162 -0.07 6.43 9.57
CA ASN A 162 -0.69 5.31 10.30
C ASN A 162 0.05 3.96 10.17
N THR A 163 1.32 3.96 9.78
CA THR A 163 2.09 2.73 9.56
C THR A 163 2.59 2.18 10.89
N ASN A 164 2.56 0.86 11.06
CA ASN A 164 3.23 0.22 12.19
C ASN A 164 4.70 -0.04 11.86
N LEU A 165 5.62 0.75 12.43
CA LEU A 165 7.07 0.62 12.35
C LEU A 165 7.67 0.19 13.71
N SER A 166 6.87 -0.40 14.61
CA SER A 166 7.37 -0.79 15.93
C SER A 166 8.54 -1.77 15.81
N ARG A 167 9.60 -1.54 16.59
CA ARG A 167 10.85 -2.31 16.58
C ARG A 167 11.57 -2.37 15.21
N ALA A 168 11.20 -1.52 14.25
CA ALA A 168 11.85 -1.50 12.95
C ALA A 168 13.29 -0.96 13.06
N ASN A 169 14.20 -1.54 12.27
CA ASN A 169 15.57 -1.05 12.14
C ASN A 169 15.64 -0.06 10.96
N LEU A 170 15.71 1.24 11.25
CA LEU A 170 15.80 2.35 10.30
C LEU A 170 17.21 2.98 10.26
N ARG A 171 18.24 2.29 10.77
CA ARG A 171 19.61 2.83 10.85
C ARG A 171 20.10 3.32 9.49
N GLY A 172 20.48 4.60 9.42
CA GLY A 172 20.97 5.21 8.19
C GLY A 172 19.94 5.35 7.07
N ALA A 173 18.65 5.09 7.32
CA ALA A 173 17.60 5.25 6.32
C ALA A 173 17.41 6.73 5.94
N ASN A 174 17.03 7.00 4.70
CA ASN A 174 16.71 8.35 4.24
C ASN A 174 15.20 8.58 4.22
N LEU A 175 14.67 9.24 5.23
CA LEU A 175 13.25 9.58 5.42
C LEU A 175 12.95 11.05 5.10
N ASN A 176 13.87 11.77 4.44
CA ASN A 176 13.65 13.17 4.12
C ASN A 176 12.31 13.37 3.38
N TYR A 177 11.54 14.38 3.75
CA TYR A 177 10.21 14.68 3.19
C TYR A 177 9.17 13.55 3.31
N ALA A 178 9.42 12.48 4.07
CA ALA A 178 8.43 11.44 4.30
C ALA A 178 7.32 11.93 5.24
N CYS A 179 6.13 11.34 5.13
CA CYS A 179 5.01 11.61 6.03
C CYS A 179 4.80 10.41 6.96
N LEU A 180 5.07 10.58 8.26
CA LEU A 180 4.89 9.58 9.32
C LEU A 180 3.81 10.03 10.32
N ASP A 181 2.86 10.86 9.89
CA ASP A 181 1.77 11.28 10.77
C ASP A 181 1.00 10.05 11.31
N ASN A 182 0.79 10.03 12.63
CA ASN A 182 0.21 8.89 13.37
C ASN A 182 0.95 7.54 13.21
N ALA A 183 2.20 7.51 12.74
CA ALA A 183 2.95 6.26 12.64
C ALA A 183 3.39 5.74 14.02
N ASN A 184 3.43 4.42 14.19
CA ASN A 184 3.97 3.79 15.39
C ASN A 184 5.45 3.44 15.19
N LEU A 185 6.37 4.21 15.77
CA LEU A 185 7.81 3.97 15.77
C LEU A 185 8.32 3.45 17.12
N SER A 186 7.44 2.87 17.96
CA SER A 186 7.84 2.42 19.30
C SER A 186 8.99 1.41 19.21
N GLU A 187 10.04 1.60 20.01
CA GLU A 187 11.25 0.76 20.03
C GLU A 187 12.03 0.69 18.70
N ALA A 188 11.77 1.59 17.74
CA ALA A 188 12.51 1.63 16.47
C ALA A 188 13.95 2.16 16.63
N ASP A 189 14.89 1.67 15.81
CA ASP A 189 16.27 2.17 15.75
C ASP A 189 16.46 3.10 14.55
N LEU A 190 16.43 4.40 14.80
CA LEU A 190 16.58 5.50 13.85
C LEU A 190 18.01 6.05 13.80
N ARG A 191 19.00 5.43 14.46
CA ARG A 191 20.37 5.99 14.54
C ARG A 191 20.96 6.27 13.15
N GLY A 192 21.29 7.53 12.92
CA GLY A 192 21.84 8.00 11.64
C GLY A 192 20.83 8.13 10.51
N ALA A 193 19.54 7.94 10.76
CA ALA A 193 18.49 8.21 9.79
C ALA A 193 18.42 9.71 9.45
N LYS A 194 18.06 10.02 8.21
CA LYS A 194 17.88 11.40 7.73
C LYS A 194 16.40 11.76 7.78
N LEU A 195 16.04 12.76 8.58
CA LEU A 195 14.65 13.14 8.86
C LEU A 195 14.35 14.60 8.47
N SER A 196 15.10 15.18 7.53
CA SER A 196 14.89 16.57 7.12
C SER A 196 13.53 16.75 6.44
N TYR A 197 12.72 17.67 6.96
CA TYR A 197 11.35 17.93 6.50
C TYR A 197 10.40 16.72 6.60
N THR A 198 10.71 15.76 7.47
CA THR A 198 9.83 14.63 7.74
C THR A 198 8.69 15.07 8.65
N ASP A 199 7.45 14.73 8.29
CA ASP A 199 6.31 14.94 9.17
C ASP A 199 6.21 13.78 10.16
N LEU A 200 6.28 14.09 11.46
CA LEU A 200 6.19 13.14 12.57
C LEU A 200 5.03 13.50 13.52
N ASN A 201 4.04 14.26 13.04
CA ASN A 201 2.88 14.64 13.83
C ASN A 201 2.22 13.39 14.44
N SER A 202 1.92 13.42 15.74
CA SER A 202 1.29 12.31 16.47
C SER A 202 2.00 10.95 16.39
N ALA A 203 3.25 10.89 15.91
CA ALA A 203 3.99 9.63 15.81
C ALA A 203 4.37 9.13 17.21
N ASN A 204 4.19 7.82 17.45
CA ASN A 204 4.62 7.20 18.70
C ASN A 204 6.10 6.84 18.64
N LEU A 205 6.94 7.55 19.39
CA LEU A 205 8.39 7.33 19.47
C LEU A 205 8.82 6.67 20.80
N ASP A 206 7.90 6.07 21.55
CA ASP A 206 8.23 5.48 22.86
C ASP A 206 9.29 4.38 22.74
N GLY A 207 10.36 4.47 23.53
CA GLY A 207 11.50 3.55 23.45
C GLY A 207 12.33 3.61 22.16
N ALA A 208 12.03 4.51 21.20
CA ALA A 208 12.82 4.65 19.99
C ALA A 208 14.22 5.19 20.29
N ILE A 209 15.21 4.77 19.50
CA ILE A 209 16.61 5.22 19.60
C ILE A 209 16.93 6.04 18.35
N TYR A 210 17.18 7.35 18.47
CA TYR A 210 17.42 8.27 17.35
C TYR A 210 18.63 9.18 17.57
#